data_AF-A0A1Y1NE05-F1
#
_entry.id   AF-A0A1Y1NE05-F1
#
_cell.length_a   1.000
_cell.length_b   1.000
_cell.length_c   1.000
_cell.angle_alpha   90.00
_cell.angle_beta   90.00
_cell.angle_gamma   90.00
#
_symmetry.space_group_name_H-M   'P 1'
#
loop_
_entity.id
_entity.type
_entity.pdbx_description
1 polymer ?
#
loop_
_entity_poly.entity_id
_entity_poly.type
_entity_poly.pdbx_seq_one_letter_code
_entity_poly.pdbx_strand_id
1 'polypeptide(L)'
;ARKYPEEFHKRAADKLNYIYPGVGGEGYLQVISRLRDMVREIERITDHVLIIGHRSVCRVLMAYFMDLTREDITDMDVPLGMLYSIEPKPYGIAFHAYKYNEANGWFDEMPNYRPQKAARGSV
;
A
#
# COMPACT_ATOMS: atom_id res chain seq x y z
N ALA A 1 -3.04 1.18 -21.74
CA ALA A 1 -3.56 0.10 -22.60
C ALA A 1 -3.06 0.10 -24.05
N ARG A 2 -2.74 1.23 -24.70
CA ARG A 2 -2.51 1.29 -26.17
C ARG A 2 -1.38 0.40 -26.74
N LYS A 3 -0.31 0.12 -25.97
CA LYS A 3 0.88 -0.62 -26.47
C LYS A 3 0.85 -2.12 -26.19
N TYR A 4 0.23 -2.55 -25.08
CA TYR A 4 0.11 -3.96 -24.67
C TYR A 4 -1.29 -4.19 -24.06
N PRO A 5 -2.35 -4.24 -24.89
CA PRO A 5 -3.72 -4.35 -24.40
C PRO A 5 -4.00 -5.67 -23.69
N GLU A 6 -3.42 -6.78 -24.17
CA GLU A 6 -3.58 -8.09 -23.53
C GLU A 6 -2.96 -8.14 -22.14
N GLU A 7 -1.73 -7.62 -21.98
CA GLU A 7 -1.07 -7.54 -20.68
C GLU A 7 -1.82 -6.64 -19.71
N PHE A 8 -2.38 -5.54 -20.21
CA PHE A 8 -3.25 -4.69 -19.40
C PHE A 8 -4.51 -5.45 -18.92
N HIS A 9 -5.14 -6.25 -19.77
CA HIS A 9 -6.29 -7.07 -19.40
C HIS A 9 -5.93 -8.19 -18.43
N LYS A 10 -4.82 -8.92 -18.65
CA LYS A 10 -4.32 -9.96 -17.73
C LYS A 10 -4.08 -9.39 -16.34
N ARG A 11 -3.40 -8.24 -16.26
CA ARG A 11 -3.18 -7.53 -15.00
C ARG A 11 -4.47 -7.07 -14.35
N ALA A 12 -5.45 -6.59 -15.12
CA ALA A 12 -6.72 -6.13 -14.59
C ALA A 12 -7.58 -7.29 -14.07
N ALA A 13 -7.48 -8.47 -14.69
CA ALA A 13 -8.22 -9.67 -14.31
C ALA A 13 -7.67 -10.30 -13.01
N ASP A 14 -6.35 -10.36 -12.85
CA ASP A 14 -5.70 -10.92 -11.66
C ASP A 14 -4.45 -10.13 -11.27
N LYS A 15 -4.68 -8.99 -10.62
CA LYS A 15 -3.61 -8.04 -10.27
C LYS A 15 -2.64 -8.58 -9.23
N LEU A 16 -3.07 -9.53 -8.39
CA LEU A 16 -2.25 -10.08 -7.31
C LEU A 16 -1.22 -11.06 -7.88
N ASN A 17 -1.66 -11.98 -8.74
CA ASN A 17 -0.79 -13.02 -9.30
C ASN A 17 -0.08 -12.59 -10.59
N TYR A 18 -0.50 -11.50 -11.23
CA TYR A 18 0.14 -11.00 -12.44
C TYR A 18 1.58 -10.55 -12.20
N ILE A 19 2.49 -11.01 -13.06
CA ILE A 19 3.91 -10.62 -13.10
C ILE A 19 4.14 -9.91 -14.44
N TYR A 20 4.74 -8.71 -14.40
CA TYR A 20 5.09 -8.02 -15.63
C TYR A 20 6.10 -8.83 -16.46
N PRO A 21 5.92 -8.93 -17.80
CA PRO A 21 6.86 -9.67 -18.64
C PRO A 21 8.21 -8.95 -18.74
N GLY A 22 9.29 -9.73 -18.83
CA GLY A 22 10.67 -9.24 -18.98
C GLY A 22 11.60 -9.69 -17.84
N VAL A 23 12.90 -9.47 -18.03
CA VAL A 23 13.90 -9.78 -17.01
C VAL A 23 13.69 -8.84 -15.82
N GLY A 24 13.46 -9.41 -14.63
CA GLY A 24 13.21 -8.64 -13.41
C GLY A 24 11.79 -8.10 -13.24
N GLY A 25 10.82 -8.62 -14.01
CA GLY A 25 9.42 -8.32 -13.78
C GLY A 25 8.93 -8.76 -12.40
N GLU A 26 8.17 -7.91 -11.71
CA GLU A 26 7.61 -8.19 -10.39
C GLU A 26 6.09 -8.04 -10.38
N GLY A 27 5.41 -8.94 -9.67
CA GLY A 27 4.03 -8.82 -9.22
C GLY A 27 3.97 -8.50 -7.72
N TYR A 28 2.76 -8.40 -7.17
CA TYR A 28 2.59 -8.16 -5.73
C TYR A 28 3.15 -9.29 -4.88
N LEU A 29 3.07 -10.55 -5.33
CA LEU A 29 3.64 -11.68 -4.61
C LEU A 29 5.16 -11.59 -4.45
N GLN A 30 5.88 -11.12 -5.48
CA GLN A 30 7.33 -10.89 -5.40
C GLN A 30 7.65 -9.77 -4.42
N VAL A 31 6.88 -8.67 -4.46
CA VAL A 31 7.01 -7.56 -3.50
C VAL A 31 6.78 -8.03 -2.06
N ILE A 32 5.73 -8.83 -1.82
CA ILE A 32 5.46 -9.42 -0.50
C ILE A 32 6.64 -10.29 -0.03
N SER A 33 7.15 -11.15 -0.92
CA SER A 33 8.26 -12.04 -0.60
C SER A 33 9.51 -11.29 -0.12
N ARG A 34 9.91 -10.22 -0.84
CA ARG A 34 11.10 -9.44 -0.48
C ARG A 34 10.91 -8.51 0.71
N LEU A 35 9.68 -8.06 0.98
CA LEU A 35 9.39 -7.22 2.15
C LEU A 35 9.31 -8.01 3.45
N ARG A 36 9.24 -9.34 3.38
CA ARG A 36 9.10 -10.21 4.56
C ARG A 36 10.17 -9.98 5.62
N ASP A 37 11.42 -9.80 5.23
CA ASP A 37 12.51 -9.57 6.20
C ASP A 37 12.45 -8.15 6.77
N MET A 38 12.10 -7.16 5.95
CA MET A 38 11.89 -5.78 6.40
C MET A 38 10.76 -5.68 7.44
N VAL A 39 9.64 -6.36 7.22
CA VAL A 39 8.52 -6.40 8.15
C VAL A 39 8.94 -6.94 9.52
N ARG A 40 9.71 -8.03 9.55
CA ARG A 40 10.22 -8.59 10.82
C ARG A 40 11.10 -7.61 11.58
N GLU A 41 11.95 -6.87 10.87
CA GLU A 41 12.77 -5.85 11.51
C GLU A 41 11.94 -4.69 12.03
N ILE A 42 10.88 -4.28 11.31
CA ILE A 42 9.95 -3.25 11.79
C ILE A 42 9.23 -3.70 13.07
N GLU A 43 8.78 -4.96 13.14
CA GLU A 43 8.12 -5.50 14.35
C GLU A 43 9.05 -5.56 15.58
N ARG A 44 10.36 -5.61 15.39
CA ARG A 44 11.35 -5.60 16.49
C ARG A 44 11.58 -4.21 17.07
N ILE A 45 11.20 -3.16 16.34
CA ILE A 45 11.44 -1.78 16.77
C ILE A 45 10.37 -1.40 17.81
N THR A 46 10.82 -0.92 18.96
CA THR A 46 9.96 -0.46 20.06
C THR A 46 9.71 1.05 20.04
N ASP A 47 10.34 1.77 19.11
CA ASP A 47 10.26 3.23 18.94
C ASP A 47 9.52 3.59 17.63
N HIS A 48 9.37 4.88 17.35
CA HIS A 48 8.70 5.39 16.17
C HIS A 48 9.51 5.15 14.88
N VAL A 49 8.83 4.69 13.82
CA VAL A 49 9.43 4.43 12.51
C VAL A 49 8.65 5.17 11.42
N LEU A 50 9.35 5.93 10.60
CA LEU A 50 8.80 6.54 9.38
C LEU A 50 9.27 5.78 8.15
N ILE A 51 8.32 5.28 7.36
CA ILE A 51 8.61 4.56 6.11
C ILE A 51 8.20 5.44 4.93
N ILE A 52 9.18 5.83 4.11
CA ILE A 52 8.96 6.55 2.85
C ILE A 52 9.23 5.57 1.71
N GLY A 53 8.21 5.28 0.90
CA GLY A 53 8.30 4.28 -0.16
C GLY A 53 7.36 4.53 -1.32
N HIS A 54 7.29 3.54 -2.21
CA HIS A 54 6.42 3.57 -3.38
C HIS A 54 5.04 3.00 -3.09
N ARG A 55 4.02 3.42 -3.86
CA ARG A 55 2.61 3.00 -3.68
C ARG A 55 2.42 1.49 -3.53
N SER A 56 3.08 0.67 -4.36
CA SER A 56 2.97 -0.80 -4.29
C SER A 56 3.54 -1.39 -3.00
N VAL A 57 4.66 -0.84 -2.51
CA VAL A 57 5.30 -1.25 -1.25
C VAL A 57 4.43 -0.82 -0.06
N CYS A 58 3.98 0.44 -0.05
CA CYS A 58 3.11 0.96 1.01
C CYS A 58 1.80 0.17 1.12
N ARG A 59 1.18 -0.23 0.00
CA ARG A 59 0.00 -1.12 0.01
C ARG A 59 0.25 -2.43 0.73
N VAL A 60 1.38 -3.08 0.44
CA VAL A 60 1.74 -4.37 1.06
C VAL A 60 1.97 -4.20 2.56
N LEU A 61 2.71 -3.15 2.97
CA LEU A 61 2.96 -2.87 4.38
C LEU A 61 1.67 -2.51 5.14
N MET A 62 0.83 -1.65 4.57
CA MET A 62 -0.45 -1.28 5.16
C MET A 62 -1.35 -2.50 5.31
N ALA A 63 -1.45 -3.35 4.29
CA ALA A 63 -2.26 -4.55 4.38
C ALA A 63 -1.75 -5.53 5.45
N TYR A 64 -0.43 -5.62 5.63
CA TYR A 64 0.14 -6.43 6.70
C TYR A 64 -0.24 -5.89 8.09
N PHE A 65 0.05 -4.60 8.37
CA PHE A 65 -0.17 -4.03 9.70
C PHE A 65 -1.65 -3.77 10.04
N MET A 66 -2.52 -3.71 9.04
CA MET A 66 -3.97 -3.54 9.20
C MET A 66 -4.75 -4.86 9.13
N ASP A 67 -4.05 -6.01 9.07
CA ASP A 67 -4.64 -7.34 8.97
C ASP A 67 -5.66 -7.48 7.81
N LEU A 68 -5.30 -6.95 6.64
CA LEU A 68 -6.14 -7.00 5.44
C LEU A 68 -5.85 -8.24 4.60
N THR A 69 -6.86 -8.67 3.87
CA THR A 69 -6.74 -9.83 2.97
C THR A 69 -5.85 -9.52 1.78
N ARG A 70 -5.32 -10.57 1.14
CA ARG A 70 -4.43 -10.42 -0.03
C ARG A 70 -5.15 -9.77 -1.20
N GLU A 71 -6.44 -10.02 -1.31
CA GLU A 71 -7.33 -9.47 -2.32
C GLU A 71 -7.44 -7.94 -2.15
N ASP A 72 -7.50 -7.46 -0.90
CA ASP A 72 -7.63 -6.02 -0.58
C ASP A 72 -6.35 -5.22 -0.89
N ILE A 73 -5.17 -5.85 -0.91
CA ILE A 73 -3.88 -5.19 -1.23
C ILE A 73 -3.96 -4.48 -2.58
N THR A 74 -4.55 -5.16 -3.57
CA THR A 74 -4.54 -4.68 -4.96
C THR A 74 -5.52 -3.54 -5.17
N ASP A 75 -6.57 -3.49 -4.36
CA ASP A 75 -7.63 -2.51 -4.42
C ASP A 75 -7.36 -1.33 -3.49
N MET A 76 -6.49 -1.39 -2.49
CA MET A 76 -6.27 -0.24 -1.60
C MET A 76 -5.77 1.01 -2.34
N ASP A 77 -6.42 2.16 -2.16
CA ASP A 77 -5.90 3.43 -2.66
C ASP A 77 -4.88 4.05 -1.69
N VAL A 78 -3.76 4.53 -2.25
CA VAL A 78 -2.63 5.14 -1.52
C VAL A 78 -2.20 6.38 -2.34
N PRO A 79 -2.96 7.49 -2.27
CA PRO A 79 -2.67 8.69 -3.03
C PRO A 79 -1.40 9.39 -2.53
N LEU A 80 -0.83 10.25 -3.39
CA LEU A 80 0.29 11.09 -3.01
C LEU A 80 -0.15 12.18 -2.03
N GLY A 81 0.77 12.63 -1.19
CA GLY A 81 0.49 13.62 -0.16
C GLY A 81 -0.31 13.07 1.02
N MET A 82 -0.42 11.76 1.17
CA MET A 82 -1.03 11.13 2.34
C MET A 82 0.06 10.58 3.28
N LEU A 83 -0.17 10.74 4.57
CA LEU A 83 0.57 10.11 5.65
C LEU A 83 -0.38 9.18 6.41
N TYR A 84 0.05 7.95 6.69
CA TYR A 84 -0.72 6.98 7.46
C TYR A 84 0.03 6.65 8.74
N SER A 85 -0.62 6.84 9.89
CA SER A 85 -0.12 6.39 11.19
C SER A 85 -0.87 5.13 11.60
N ILE A 86 -0.13 4.07 11.90
CA ILE A 86 -0.66 2.81 12.40
C ILE A 86 -0.01 2.59 13.76
N GLU A 87 -0.84 2.61 14.81
CA GLU A 87 -0.40 2.40 16.18
C GLU A 87 -0.93 1.07 16.69
N PRO A 88 -0.06 0.09 16.99
CA PRO A 88 -0.47 -1.15 17.64
C PRO A 88 -1.09 -0.87 19.02
N LYS A 89 -2.25 -1.47 19.29
CA LYS A 89 -2.94 -1.44 20.59
C LYS A 89 -3.19 -2.89 21.06
N PRO A 90 -3.42 -3.14 22.36
CA PRO A 90 -3.64 -4.50 22.87
C PRO A 90 -4.76 -5.29 22.17
N TYR A 91 -5.77 -4.61 21.61
CA TYR A 91 -6.94 -5.22 20.97
C TYR A 91 -7.18 -4.71 19.54
N GLY A 92 -6.12 -4.37 18.82
CA GLY A 92 -6.21 -3.96 17.42
C GLY A 92 -5.22 -2.86 17.06
N ILE A 93 -5.63 -1.96 16.18
CA ILE A 93 -4.81 -0.83 15.74
C ILE A 93 -5.59 0.48 15.89
N ALA A 94 -4.89 1.56 16.29
CA ALA A 94 -5.37 2.91 16.06
C ALA A 94 -4.79 3.39 14.72
N PHE A 95 -5.68 3.77 13.81
CA PHE A 95 -5.32 4.19 12.46
C PHE A 95 -5.69 5.66 12.26
N HIS A 96 -4.72 6.45 11.81
CA HIS A 96 -4.89 7.84 11.48
C HIS A 96 -4.38 8.10 10.07
N ALA A 97 -5.08 8.95 9.33
CA ALA A 97 -4.63 9.41 8.02
C ALA A 97 -4.52 10.93 8.04
N TYR A 98 -3.49 11.46 7.40
CA TYR A 98 -3.25 12.88 7.29
C TYR A 98 -3.00 13.22 5.84
N LYS A 99 -3.50 14.38 5.41
CA LYS A 99 -3.29 14.90 4.06
C LYS A 99 -2.40 16.13 4.12
N TYR A 100 -1.42 16.17 3.23
CA TYR A 100 -0.56 17.31 3.06
C TYR A 100 -1.36 18.52 2.60
N ASN A 101 -1.21 19.61 3.33
CA ASN A 101 -1.75 20.92 3.06
C ASN A 101 -0.60 21.83 2.63
N GLU A 102 -0.54 22.10 1.32
CA GLU A 102 0.51 22.91 0.70
C GLU A 102 0.48 24.37 1.19
N ALA A 103 -0.71 24.92 1.47
CA ALA A 103 -0.84 26.30 1.92
C ALA A 103 -0.19 26.52 3.30
N ASN A 104 -0.24 25.51 4.16
CA ASN A 104 0.31 25.57 5.52
C ASN A 104 1.66 24.86 5.65
N GLY A 105 2.12 24.17 4.60
CA GLY A 105 3.32 23.32 4.66
C GLY A 105 3.22 22.19 5.70
N TRP A 106 2.01 21.72 6.00
CA TRP A 106 1.73 20.82 7.12
C TRP A 106 0.81 19.66 6.72
N PHE A 107 0.59 18.71 7.63
CA PHE A 107 -0.35 17.59 7.45
C PHE A 107 -1.59 17.78 8.33
N ASP A 108 -2.75 17.87 7.70
CA ASP A 108 -4.04 17.94 8.40
C ASP A 108 -4.59 16.54 8.57
N GLU A 109 -5.02 16.19 9.79
CA GLU A 109 -5.67 14.91 10.04
C GLU A 109 -6.98 14.83 9.25
N MET A 110 -7.27 13.65 8.72
CA MET A 110 -8.52 13.30 8.07
C MET A 110 -9.31 12.36 8.98
N PRO A 111 -10.20 12.90 9.86
CA PRO A 111 -10.96 12.08 10.78
C PRO A 111 -11.81 11.07 10.03
N ASN A 112 -11.85 9.82 10.54
CA ASN A 112 -12.64 8.72 9.97
C ASN A 112 -12.25 8.33 8.53
N TYR A 113 -11.05 8.69 8.06
CA TYR A 113 -10.57 8.21 6.77
C TYR A 113 -10.52 6.68 6.76
N ARG A 114 -11.13 6.08 5.74
CA ARG A 114 -11.01 4.65 5.45
C ARG A 114 -10.34 4.51 4.09
N PRO A 115 -9.26 3.71 3.96
CA PRO A 115 -8.68 3.41 2.66
C PRO A 115 -9.77 2.88 1.73
N GLN A 116 -10.03 3.60 0.64
CA GLN A 116 -11.04 3.20 -0.32
C GLN A 116 -10.46 2.15 -1.27
N LYS A 117 -11.34 1.35 -1.86
CA LYS A 117 -10.98 0.54 -3.03
C LYS A 117 -10.76 1.50 -4.21
N ALA A 118 -9.53 1.57 -4.70
CA ALA A 118 -9.13 2.17 -5.95
C ALA A 118 -10.14 1.78 -7.04
N ALA A 119 -10.70 2.77 -7.72
CA ALA A 119 -11.65 2.53 -8.79
C ALA A 119 -11.02 1.57 -9.81
N ARG A 120 -11.73 0.49 -10.17
CA ARG A 120 -11.31 -0.41 -11.25
C ARG A 120 -11.17 0.43 -12.52
N GLY A 121 -9.93 0.75 -12.90
CA GLY A 121 -9.65 1.58 -14.08
C GLY A 121 -8.80 2.84 -13.82
N SER A 122 -8.36 3.13 -12.59
CA SER A 122 -7.42 4.23 -12.34
C SER A 122 -5.98 3.88 -12.71
N VAL A 123 -5.73 3.60 -14.00
CA VAL A 123 -4.41 3.72 -14.67
C VAL A 123 -4.61 4.05 -16.15
#